data_AF-A0A6G2U555-F1
#
_entry.id   AF-A0A6G2U555-F1
#
_cell.length_a   1.000
_cell.length_b   1.000
_cell.length_c   1.000
_cell.angle_alpha   90.00
_cell.angle_beta   90.00
_cell.angle_gamma   90.00
#
_symmetry.space_group_name_H-M   'P 1'
#
loop_
_entity.id
_entity.type
_entity.pdbx_description
1 polymer ?
#
loop_
_entity_poly.entity_id
_entity_poly.type
_entity_poly.pdbx_seq_one_letter_code
_entity_poly.pdbx_strand_id
1 'polypeptide(L)'
;MSRVPNVPGFARAERRGESPKVAGRALRERVSRSAQAALPIAAGRPDAVAVVERSNAGRLPELTPIRVGRMAASPFAFLRGSAGLMAYDLAGGPVTGIGAQICGDAHVANFGLYGDARGGLVIDLDDFDETLHGPWEWDVKRLATSLVLAGREAGAGEQECREAARDAAGAYRRTMRLLAKLPVTEAWNAVADEELVSRTDARDLLGTLERVAAKARGNTSARFAAKSTERAPDGGRRFVDAPPVLRRVPDEEAAAVASSLAGYLETLPEDRLPLLARYAVHDVAFRVVGTGSVGLRSYVVLLQDHRGEPLVLQVKEARGSVLAPYVARAGFTVPPVAHEGRRVVLGQRRMQVVSDTLLGWTTVRGRSPSRGRTVGAAHEKGAGLPYQVRQFRNRKGSVDPARLSGGQLDDYARMTGALLARAHAHSADPRLVAGYCGKGEELDEAMAEFAVACADRTEADHADLVAAVRSGRIAAETGV
;
A
#
# COMPACT_ATOMS: atom_id res chain seq x y z
N MET A 1 -47.50 -1.75 -9.43
CA MET A 1 -46.23 -1.00 -9.44
C MET A 1 -45.73 -0.85 -8.01
N SER A 2 -44.42 -0.92 -7.74
CA SER A 2 -43.87 -0.68 -6.40
C SER A 2 -44.06 0.78 -6.02
N ARG A 3 -44.49 1.08 -4.77
CA ARG A 3 -44.62 2.47 -4.25
C ARG A 3 -43.29 3.23 -4.33
N VAL A 4 -42.18 2.52 -4.17
CA VAL A 4 -40.81 3.07 -4.24
C VAL A 4 -40.09 2.44 -5.43
N PRO A 5 -39.58 3.23 -6.40
CA PRO A 5 -38.79 2.71 -7.50
C PRO A 5 -37.40 2.28 -7.02
N ASN A 6 -36.73 1.43 -7.80
CA ASN A 6 -35.31 1.19 -7.59
C ASN A 6 -34.52 2.45 -8.00
N VAL A 7 -33.62 2.91 -7.13
CA VAL A 7 -32.70 4.03 -7.41
C VAL A 7 -31.32 3.45 -7.75
N PRO A 8 -30.77 3.69 -8.95
CA PRO A 8 -29.41 3.25 -9.29
C PRO A 8 -28.38 3.70 -8.25
N GLY A 9 -27.50 2.79 -7.85
CA GLY A 9 -26.49 3.01 -6.80
C GLY A 9 -26.92 2.57 -5.39
N PHE A 10 -28.21 2.29 -5.17
CA PHE A 10 -28.70 1.75 -3.89
C PHE A 10 -28.93 0.24 -3.98
N ALA A 11 -28.82 -0.44 -2.84
CA ALA A 11 -29.14 -1.86 -2.74
C ALA A 11 -30.63 -2.08 -3.06
N ARG A 12 -30.93 -3.15 -3.81
CA ARG A 12 -32.31 -3.58 -4.01
C ARG A 12 -32.81 -4.24 -2.73
N ALA A 13 -34.07 -3.97 -2.37
CA ALA A 13 -34.72 -4.73 -1.30
C ALA A 13 -34.63 -6.23 -1.63
N GLU A 14 -34.09 -7.02 -0.71
CA GLU A 14 -33.94 -8.47 -0.87
C GLU A 14 -35.33 -9.10 -1.02
N ARG A 15 -35.76 -9.30 -2.28
CA ARG A 15 -36.85 -10.23 -2.59
C ARG A 15 -36.25 -11.63 -2.59
N ARG A 16 -37.07 -12.66 -2.32
CA ARG A 16 -36.70 -14.10 -2.40
C ARG A 16 -35.75 -14.38 -3.57
N GLY A 17 -34.46 -14.32 -3.30
CA GLY A 17 -33.36 -14.45 -4.26
C GLY A 17 -32.15 -14.99 -3.51
N GLU A 18 -31.12 -15.41 -4.23
CA GLU A 18 -29.95 -15.99 -3.62
C GLU A 18 -29.17 -14.94 -2.81
N SER A 19 -29.18 -15.11 -1.49
CA SER A 19 -28.35 -14.33 -0.58
C SER A 19 -26.89 -14.31 -1.08
N PRO A 20 -26.14 -13.20 -0.98
CA PRO A 20 -24.73 -13.17 -1.34
C PRO A 20 -23.90 -14.28 -0.69
N LYS A 21 -24.31 -14.72 0.52
CA LYS A 21 -23.70 -15.85 1.22
C LYS A 21 -23.89 -17.19 0.49
N VAL A 22 -25.06 -17.42 -0.12
CA VAL A 22 -25.35 -18.61 -0.93
C VAL A 22 -24.54 -18.56 -2.22
N ALA A 23 -24.51 -17.42 -2.91
CA ALA A 23 -23.69 -17.22 -4.11
C ALA A 23 -22.20 -17.48 -3.82
N GLY A 24 -21.68 -16.95 -2.70
CA GLY A 24 -20.29 -17.19 -2.28
C GLY A 24 -20.00 -18.66 -1.99
N ARG A 25 -20.97 -19.37 -1.39
CA ARG A 25 -20.84 -20.82 -1.15
C ARG A 25 -20.81 -21.61 -2.46
N ALA A 26 -21.63 -21.24 -3.44
CA ALA A 26 -21.69 -21.91 -4.74
C ALA A 26 -20.39 -21.81 -5.53
N LEU A 27 -19.61 -20.72 -5.36
CA LEU A 27 -18.30 -20.55 -6.01
C LEU A 27 -17.30 -21.68 -5.68
N ARG A 28 -17.50 -22.42 -4.58
CA ARG A 28 -16.65 -23.56 -4.20
C ARG A 28 -16.69 -24.72 -5.19
N GLU A 29 -17.77 -24.84 -5.97
CA GLU A 29 -17.92 -25.86 -7.01
C GLU A 29 -17.01 -25.58 -8.20
N ARG A 30 -16.75 -24.29 -8.47
CA ARG A 30 -15.84 -23.84 -9.54
C ARG A 30 -14.40 -23.73 -9.07
N VAL A 31 -14.20 -23.18 -7.88
CA VAL A 31 -12.89 -22.96 -7.28
C VAL A 31 -12.96 -23.46 -5.84
N SER A 32 -12.52 -24.69 -5.60
CA SER A 32 -12.46 -25.21 -4.23
C SER A 32 -11.56 -24.33 -3.36
N ARG A 33 -11.72 -24.41 -2.03
CA ARG A 33 -10.83 -23.66 -1.13
C ARG A 33 -9.40 -24.20 -1.18
N SER A 34 -9.26 -25.52 -1.25
CA SER A 34 -7.97 -26.20 -1.44
C SER A 34 -7.26 -25.79 -2.73
N ALA A 35 -7.98 -25.48 -3.82
CA ALA A 35 -7.37 -25.00 -5.05
C ALA A 35 -6.53 -23.74 -4.83
N GLN A 36 -6.85 -22.91 -3.82
CA GLN A 36 -6.10 -21.68 -3.51
C GLN A 36 -4.62 -21.92 -3.13
N ALA A 37 -4.24 -23.16 -2.80
CA ALA A 37 -2.85 -23.56 -2.55
C ALA A 37 -1.98 -23.50 -3.82
N ALA A 38 -2.59 -23.58 -5.01
CA ALA A 38 -1.86 -23.66 -6.26
C ALA A 38 -1.09 -22.35 -6.57
N LEU A 39 0.21 -22.51 -6.84
CA LEU A 39 1.08 -21.50 -7.44
C LEU A 39 1.53 -21.98 -8.84
N PRO A 40 0.75 -21.72 -9.90
CA PRO A 40 1.13 -22.13 -11.24
C PRO A 40 2.25 -21.24 -11.78
N ILE A 41 3.43 -21.81 -11.96
CA ILE A 41 4.56 -21.14 -12.61
C ILE A 41 4.49 -21.39 -14.11
N ALA A 42 4.19 -20.36 -14.89
CA ALA A 42 4.09 -20.48 -16.35
C ALA A 42 5.45 -20.72 -17.00
N ALA A 43 5.52 -21.54 -18.05
CA ALA A 43 6.75 -21.80 -18.80
C ALA A 43 7.37 -20.53 -19.42
N GLY A 44 6.55 -19.52 -19.73
CA GLY A 44 6.98 -18.21 -20.24
C GLY A 44 7.11 -17.14 -19.15
N ARG A 45 7.21 -17.52 -17.88
CA ARG A 45 7.40 -16.57 -16.77
C ARG A 45 8.67 -15.75 -17.01
N PRO A 46 8.58 -14.41 -16.92
CA PRO A 46 9.75 -13.58 -17.17
C PRO A 46 10.81 -13.75 -16.08
N ASP A 47 12.08 -13.62 -16.50
CA ASP A 47 13.24 -13.56 -15.61
C ASP A 47 13.10 -12.43 -14.56
N ALA A 48 13.44 -12.72 -13.31
CA ALA A 48 13.32 -11.79 -12.19
C ALA A 48 14.14 -10.52 -12.43
N VAL A 49 15.36 -10.65 -12.96
CA VAL A 49 16.25 -9.53 -13.26
C VAL A 49 15.64 -8.65 -14.36
N ALA A 50 15.17 -9.26 -15.45
CA ALA A 50 14.50 -8.55 -16.54
C ALA A 50 13.22 -7.82 -16.07
N VAL A 51 12.50 -8.35 -15.08
CA VAL A 51 11.35 -7.65 -14.47
C VAL A 51 11.81 -6.45 -13.66
N VAL A 52 12.88 -6.57 -12.87
CA VAL A 52 13.48 -5.44 -12.14
C VAL A 52 13.92 -4.34 -13.11
N GLU A 53 14.61 -4.69 -14.20
CA GLU A 53 15.04 -3.76 -15.24
C GLU A 53 13.85 -3.03 -15.89
N ARG A 54 12.82 -3.77 -16.31
CA ARG A 54 11.61 -3.16 -16.89
C ARG A 54 10.89 -2.25 -15.89
N SER A 55 10.85 -2.63 -14.60
CA SER A 55 10.25 -1.81 -13.55
C SER A 55 11.05 -0.53 -13.23
N ASN A 56 12.30 -0.43 -13.67
CA ASN A 56 13.12 0.77 -13.59
C ASN A 56 12.84 1.77 -14.71
N ALA A 57 12.16 1.37 -15.79
CA ALA A 57 11.80 2.28 -16.87
C ALA A 57 10.97 3.46 -16.35
N GLY A 58 11.36 4.69 -16.72
CA GLY A 58 10.71 5.94 -16.28
C GLY A 58 11.08 6.43 -14.87
N ARG A 59 11.90 5.68 -14.12
CA ARG A 59 12.48 6.13 -12.84
C ARG A 59 13.68 7.04 -13.07
N LEU A 60 14.04 7.82 -12.06
CA LEU A 60 15.26 8.63 -12.02
C LEU A 60 16.49 7.70 -12.06
N PRO A 61 17.31 7.72 -13.15
CA PRO A 61 18.40 6.78 -13.36
C PRO A 61 19.40 6.71 -12.21
N GLU A 62 19.71 7.86 -11.60
CA GLU A 62 20.66 7.99 -10.49
C GLU A 62 20.19 7.31 -9.20
N LEU A 63 18.91 6.97 -9.08
CA LEU A 63 18.34 6.27 -7.92
C LEU A 63 18.03 4.80 -8.20
N THR A 64 18.13 4.34 -9.45
CA THR A 64 17.84 2.92 -9.76
C THR A 64 18.83 1.95 -9.09
N PRO A 65 20.15 2.24 -8.95
CA PRO A 65 21.05 1.36 -8.23
C PRO A 65 20.70 1.22 -6.74
N ILE A 66 20.28 2.31 -6.08
CA ILE A 66 19.81 2.27 -4.69
C ILE A 66 18.57 1.38 -4.57
N ARG A 67 17.63 1.47 -5.53
CA ARG A 67 16.46 0.59 -5.55
C ARG A 67 16.87 -0.88 -5.63
N VAL A 68 17.75 -1.21 -6.56
CA VAL A 68 18.24 -2.59 -6.76
C VAL A 68 18.96 -3.08 -5.50
N GLY A 69 19.81 -2.25 -4.89
CA GLY A 69 20.50 -2.60 -3.65
C GLY A 69 19.55 -2.86 -2.48
N ARG A 70 18.49 -2.05 -2.32
CA ARG A 70 17.44 -2.30 -1.32
C ARG A 70 16.64 -3.57 -1.59
N MET A 71 16.38 -3.89 -2.86
CA MET A 71 15.71 -5.15 -3.22
C MET A 71 16.62 -6.37 -3.02
N ALA A 72 17.92 -6.22 -3.25
CA ALA A 72 18.91 -7.28 -3.05
C ALA A 72 19.24 -7.54 -1.57
N ALA A 73 18.83 -6.67 -0.65
CA ALA A 73 19.15 -6.78 0.78
C ALA A 73 18.54 -8.03 1.45
N SER A 74 17.32 -8.41 1.09
CA SER A 74 16.67 -9.64 1.58
C SER A 74 15.54 -10.10 0.66
N PRO A 75 15.14 -11.39 0.71
CA PRO A 75 13.96 -11.89 0.01
C PRO A 75 12.67 -11.13 0.33
N PHE A 76 12.47 -10.73 1.59
CA PHE A 76 11.34 -9.91 2.00
C PHE A 76 11.37 -8.52 1.33
N ALA A 77 12.55 -7.87 1.28
CA ALA A 77 12.72 -6.61 0.57
C ALA A 77 12.51 -6.75 -0.95
N PHE A 78 12.92 -7.87 -1.53
CA PHE A 78 12.65 -8.20 -2.92
C PHE A 78 11.16 -8.35 -3.20
N LEU A 79 10.39 -9.06 -2.35
CA LEU A 79 8.94 -9.18 -2.48
C LEU A 79 8.29 -7.80 -2.59
N ARG A 80 8.62 -6.89 -1.66
CA ARG A 80 8.11 -5.51 -1.61
C ARG A 80 8.45 -4.68 -2.87
N GLY A 81 9.55 -4.99 -3.54
CA GLY A 81 9.96 -4.32 -4.78
C GLY A 81 9.40 -4.93 -6.06
N SER A 82 8.72 -6.08 -5.98
CA SER A 82 8.39 -6.94 -7.14
C SER A 82 6.91 -7.34 -7.22
N ALA A 83 5.99 -6.48 -6.76
CA ALA A 83 4.54 -6.74 -6.79
C ALA A 83 4.02 -7.23 -8.16
N GLY A 84 4.52 -6.66 -9.25
CA GLY A 84 4.16 -7.07 -10.60
C GLY A 84 4.60 -8.49 -10.99
N LEU A 85 5.67 -9.02 -10.39
CA LEU A 85 6.13 -10.39 -10.64
C LEU A 85 5.19 -11.40 -9.98
N MET A 86 4.85 -11.18 -8.70
CA MET A 86 3.85 -12.02 -8.03
C MET A 86 2.48 -11.92 -8.71
N ALA A 87 2.07 -10.74 -9.16
CA ALA A 87 0.83 -10.56 -9.91
C ALA A 87 0.82 -11.34 -11.24
N TYR A 88 1.97 -11.45 -11.91
CA TYR A 88 2.11 -12.31 -13.08
C TYR A 88 1.80 -13.77 -12.70
N ASP A 89 2.39 -14.29 -11.63
CA ASP A 89 2.18 -15.67 -11.20
C ASP A 89 0.73 -15.93 -10.79
N LEU A 90 0.16 -15.00 -10.02
CA LEU A 90 -1.23 -15.07 -9.54
C LEU A 90 -2.27 -15.02 -10.66
N ALA A 91 -1.99 -14.33 -11.78
CA ALA A 91 -2.93 -14.22 -12.88
C ALA A 91 -3.11 -15.51 -13.70
N GLY A 92 -2.27 -16.53 -13.51
CA GLY A 92 -2.52 -17.89 -13.99
C GLY A 92 -3.22 -18.79 -12.97
N GLY A 93 -3.40 -18.30 -11.74
CA GLY A 93 -3.93 -19.05 -10.60
C GLY A 93 -5.46 -19.01 -10.45
N PRO A 94 -5.99 -19.72 -9.45
CA PRO A 94 -7.41 -19.75 -9.16
C PRO A 94 -7.89 -18.38 -8.65
N VAL A 95 -8.93 -17.86 -9.29
CA VAL A 95 -9.65 -16.64 -8.88
C VAL A 95 -11.13 -16.94 -8.77
N THR A 96 -11.75 -16.55 -7.65
CA THR A 96 -13.18 -16.78 -7.42
C THR A 96 -14.07 -15.88 -8.29
N GLY A 97 -13.51 -14.78 -8.79
CA GLY A 97 -14.25 -13.70 -9.46
C GLY A 97 -14.89 -12.71 -8.48
N ILE A 98 -14.70 -12.88 -7.17
CA ILE A 98 -15.10 -11.85 -6.19
C ILE A 98 -14.11 -10.69 -6.27
N GLY A 99 -14.59 -9.50 -6.59
CA GLY A 99 -13.78 -8.29 -6.63
C GLY A 99 -13.81 -7.49 -5.33
N ALA A 100 -12.65 -6.96 -4.95
CA ALA A 100 -12.50 -5.93 -3.92
C ALA A 100 -11.63 -4.79 -4.47
N GLN A 101 -11.72 -3.61 -3.86
CA GLN A 101 -10.62 -2.66 -3.91
C GLN A 101 -9.46 -3.28 -3.12
N ILE A 102 -8.41 -3.67 -3.83
CA ILE A 102 -7.18 -4.23 -3.26
C ILE A 102 -6.16 -3.11 -3.09
N CYS A 103 -5.28 -3.20 -2.10
CA CYS A 103 -4.15 -2.28 -2.00
C CYS A 103 -3.07 -2.66 -3.03
N GLY A 104 -3.03 -3.93 -3.46
CA GLY A 104 -2.17 -4.45 -4.52
C GLY A 104 -0.75 -4.75 -4.06
N ASP A 105 -0.36 -4.27 -2.89
CA ASP A 105 0.93 -4.53 -2.24
C ASP A 105 0.75 -4.89 -0.76
N ALA A 106 -0.20 -5.77 -0.46
CA ALA A 106 -0.50 -6.21 0.90
C ALA A 106 0.65 -7.05 1.47
N HIS A 107 1.48 -6.45 2.32
CA HIS A 107 2.57 -7.13 3.01
C HIS A 107 2.67 -6.64 4.45
N VAL A 108 3.31 -7.40 5.33
CA VAL A 108 3.41 -7.08 6.77
C VAL A 108 4.00 -5.71 7.07
N ALA A 109 4.98 -5.22 6.29
CA ALA A 109 5.50 -3.86 6.45
C ALA A 109 4.61 -2.73 5.86
N ASN A 110 3.42 -3.05 5.32
CA ASN A 110 2.46 -2.10 4.74
C ASN A 110 1.37 -1.72 5.76
N PHE A 111 1.51 -2.11 7.02
CA PHE A 111 0.62 -1.71 8.11
C PHE A 111 1.35 -0.73 9.02
N GLY A 112 0.73 0.42 9.26
CA GLY A 112 1.35 1.52 9.99
C GLY A 112 0.37 2.26 10.89
N LEU A 113 0.94 2.91 11.91
CA LEU A 113 0.25 3.89 12.74
C LEU A 113 0.32 5.25 12.07
N TYR A 114 -0.78 5.98 12.07
CA TYR A 114 -0.84 7.38 11.65
C TYR A 114 -1.87 8.16 12.48
N GLY A 115 -1.76 9.49 12.43
CA GLY A 115 -2.67 10.38 13.16
C GLY A 115 -4.03 10.50 12.49
N ASP A 116 -5.11 10.41 13.27
CA ASP A 116 -6.44 10.84 12.81
C ASP A 116 -6.62 12.36 12.86
N ALA A 117 -7.77 12.85 12.41
CA ALA A 117 -8.12 14.27 12.39
C ALA A 117 -8.13 14.95 13.77
N ARG A 118 -8.34 14.19 14.85
CA ARG A 118 -8.38 14.67 16.24
C ARG A 118 -7.04 14.49 16.96
N GLY A 119 -6.06 13.87 16.30
CA GLY A 119 -4.80 13.51 16.92
C GLY A 119 -4.91 12.26 17.80
N GLY A 120 -5.83 11.33 17.52
CA GLY A 120 -5.69 9.93 17.89
C GLY A 120 -4.63 9.22 17.02
N LEU A 121 -4.26 7.99 17.36
CA LEU A 121 -3.47 7.12 16.49
C LEU A 121 -4.35 5.98 16.02
N VAL A 122 -4.28 5.66 14.72
CA VAL A 122 -4.99 4.54 14.11
C VAL A 122 -3.96 3.65 13.42
N ILE A 123 -4.18 2.34 13.46
CA ILE A 123 -3.40 1.36 12.68
C ILE A 123 -4.20 0.88 11.46
N ASP A 124 -3.60 1.00 10.28
CA ASP A 124 -4.20 0.53 9.03
C ASP A 124 -3.13 0.30 7.95
N LEU A 125 -3.55 -0.10 6.76
CA LEU A 125 -2.74 -0.11 5.54
C LEU A 125 -2.19 1.30 5.22
N ASP A 126 -0.96 1.38 4.74
CA ASP A 126 -0.17 2.63 4.68
C ASP A 126 0.23 3.06 3.24
N ASP A 127 0.29 2.11 2.30
CA ASP A 127 0.72 2.28 0.92
C ASP A 127 -0.32 1.71 -0.05
N PHE A 128 -0.66 2.52 -1.05
CA PHE A 128 -1.73 2.29 -2.02
C PHE A 128 -1.28 2.60 -3.45
N ASP A 129 0.03 2.68 -3.71
CA ASP A 129 0.57 2.93 -5.06
C ASP A 129 -0.01 1.94 -6.09
N GLU A 130 -0.28 0.70 -5.69
CA GLU A 130 -0.78 -0.38 -6.55
C GLU A 130 -2.30 -0.62 -6.47
N THR A 131 -3.04 0.26 -5.81
CA THR A 131 -4.46 0.02 -5.53
C THR A 131 -5.35 0.03 -6.77
N LEU A 132 -6.18 -1.00 -6.94
CA LEU A 132 -7.17 -1.07 -8.01
C LEU A 132 -8.27 -2.08 -7.64
N HIS A 133 -9.31 -2.19 -8.48
CA HIS A 133 -10.34 -3.21 -8.26
C HIS A 133 -9.89 -4.55 -8.84
N GLY A 134 -9.76 -5.58 -8.01
CA GLY A 134 -9.21 -6.88 -8.42
C GLY A 134 -9.57 -8.02 -7.47
N PRO A 135 -8.95 -9.20 -7.65
CA PRO A 135 -9.21 -10.39 -6.84
C PRO A 135 -8.74 -10.18 -5.40
N TRP A 136 -9.63 -10.34 -4.42
CA TRP A 136 -9.29 -10.20 -2.99
C TRP A 136 -8.23 -11.21 -2.54
N GLU A 137 -8.16 -12.36 -3.21
CA GLU A 137 -7.22 -13.45 -2.91
C GLU A 137 -5.76 -12.99 -3.06
N TRP A 138 -5.49 -12.04 -3.96
CA TRP A 138 -4.13 -11.60 -4.26
C TRP A 138 -3.49 -10.89 -3.07
N ASP A 139 -4.22 -9.98 -2.42
CA ASP A 139 -3.74 -9.30 -1.24
C ASP A 139 -3.56 -10.27 -0.05
N VAL A 140 -4.47 -11.25 0.12
CA VAL A 140 -4.34 -12.26 1.19
C VAL A 140 -3.13 -13.16 0.97
N LYS A 141 -2.94 -13.64 -0.27
CA LYS A 141 -1.78 -14.46 -0.66
C LYS A 141 -0.47 -13.71 -0.49
N ARG A 142 -0.43 -12.43 -0.90
CA ARG A 142 0.75 -11.59 -0.75
C ARG A 142 1.07 -11.31 0.72
N LEU A 143 0.06 -11.05 1.54
CA LEU A 143 0.22 -10.85 2.98
C LEU A 143 0.79 -12.11 3.64
N ALA A 144 0.17 -13.27 3.37
CA ALA A 144 0.60 -14.56 3.90
C ALA A 144 2.04 -14.91 3.48
N THR A 145 2.38 -14.71 2.20
CA THR A 145 3.76 -14.92 1.69
C THR A 145 4.76 -14.00 2.41
N SER A 146 4.36 -12.75 2.65
CA SER A 146 5.23 -11.78 3.31
C SER A 146 5.52 -12.12 4.79
N LEU A 147 4.59 -12.81 5.47
CA LEU A 147 4.80 -13.33 6.82
C LEU A 147 5.86 -14.43 6.86
N VAL A 148 5.81 -15.35 5.90
CA VAL A 148 6.81 -16.42 5.79
C VAL A 148 8.20 -15.83 5.59
N LEU A 149 8.36 -14.92 4.61
CA LEU A 149 9.66 -14.28 4.34
C LEU A 149 10.17 -13.44 5.51
N ALA A 150 9.29 -12.70 6.19
CA ALA A 150 9.67 -11.90 7.36
C ALA A 150 10.07 -12.80 8.55
N GLY A 151 9.34 -13.90 8.78
CA GLY A 151 9.67 -14.87 9.81
C GLY A 151 11.02 -15.55 9.57
N ARG A 152 11.28 -15.99 8.33
CA ARG A 152 12.58 -16.55 7.92
C ARG A 152 13.71 -15.54 8.11
N GLU A 153 13.51 -14.28 7.75
CA GLU A 153 14.49 -13.20 7.97
C GLU A 153 14.73 -12.94 9.48
N ALA A 154 13.70 -13.09 10.32
CA ALA A 154 13.80 -12.99 11.77
C ALA A 154 14.41 -14.24 12.44
N GLY A 155 14.66 -15.31 11.68
CA GLY A 155 15.20 -16.58 12.19
C GLY A 155 14.14 -17.49 12.85
N ALA A 156 12.85 -17.27 12.58
CA ALA A 156 11.78 -18.16 13.03
C ALA A 156 11.83 -19.52 12.30
N GLY A 157 11.29 -20.57 12.94
CA GLY A 157 11.22 -21.89 12.33
C GLY A 157 10.21 -21.95 11.17
N GLU A 158 10.40 -22.89 10.23
CA GLU A 158 9.49 -23.07 9.08
C GLU A 158 8.04 -23.30 9.50
N GLN A 159 7.83 -24.07 10.56
CA GLN A 159 6.50 -24.33 11.10
C GLN A 159 5.86 -23.06 11.67
N GLU A 160 6.60 -22.23 12.40
CA GLU A 160 6.12 -20.96 12.94
C GLU A 160 5.76 -19.98 11.80
N CYS A 161 6.59 -19.93 10.74
CA CYS A 161 6.33 -19.12 9.56
C CYS A 161 5.04 -19.55 8.83
N ARG A 162 4.85 -20.86 8.66
CA ARG A 162 3.64 -21.43 8.06
C ARG A 162 2.41 -21.14 8.93
N GLU A 163 2.54 -21.30 10.25
CA GLU A 163 1.47 -21.02 11.21
C GLU A 163 1.06 -19.55 11.17
N ALA A 164 2.01 -18.60 11.16
CA ALA A 164 1.69 -17.19 11.00
C ALA A 164 0.93 -16.91 9.69
N ALA A 165 1.34 -17.49 8.57
CA ALA A 165 0.63 -17.34 7.30
C ALA A 165 -0.82 -17.90 7.35
N ARG A 166 -0.99 -19.08 7.96
CA ARG A 166 -2.29 -19.70 8.22
C ARG A 166 -3.17 -18.83 9.10
N ASP A 167 -2.61 -18.28 10.17
CA ASP A 167 -3.33 -17.49 11.17
C ASP A 167 -3.76 -16.13 10.64
N ALA A 168 -2.97 -15.51 9.76
CA ALA A 168 -3.40 -14.32 9.01
C ALA A 168 -4.61 -14.63 8.11
N ALA A 169 -4.58 -15.72 7.34
CA ALA A 169 -5.71 -16.13 6.51
C ALA A 169 -6.95 -16.49 7.34
N GLY A 170 -6.75 -17.17 8.47
CA GLY A 170 -7.80 -17.50 9.42
C GLY A 170 -8.42 -16.26 10.07
N ALA A 171 -7.61 -15.29 10.47
CA ALA A 171 -8.09 -14.01 11.00
C ALA A 171 -8.87 -13.24 9.94
N TYR A 172 -8.39 -13.20 8.70
CA TYR A 172 -9.12 -12.61 7.58
C TYR A 172 -10.52 -13.24 7.42
N ARG A 173 -10.57 -14.59 7.36
CA ARG A 173 -11.82 -15.36 7.26
C ARG A 173 -12.77 -15.10 8.43
N ARG A 174 -12.26 -15.14 9.67
CA ARG A 174 -13.07 -14.90 10.89
C ARG A 174 -13.64 -13.48 10.90
N THR A 175 -12.85 -12.49 10.53
CA THR A 175 -13.28 -11.08 10.45
C THR A 175 -14.33 -10.87 9.37
N MET A 176 -14.16 -11.41 8.16
CA MET A 176 -15.20 -11.35 7.12
C MET A 176 -16.53 -11.94 7.59
N ARG A 177 -16.49 -13.04 8.34
CA ARG A 177 -17.70 -13.67 8.91
C ARG A 177 -18.34 -12.85 10.01
N LEU A 178 -17.54 -12.12 10.80
CA LEU A 178 -18.04 -11.19 11.80
C LEU A 178 -18.76 -10.02 11.12
N LEU A 179 -18.08 -9.35 10.19
CA LEU A 179 -18.62 -8.22 9.43
C LEU A 179 -19.89 -8.58 8.66
N ALA A 180 -19.97 -9.81 8.10
CA ALA A 180 -21.15 -10.33 7.42
C ALA A 180 -22.41 -10.45 8.30
N LYS A 181 -22.28 -10.37 9.63
CA LYS A 181 -23.40 -10.45 10.58
C LYS A 181 -23.82 -9.08 11.12
N LEU A 182 -23.02 -8.04 10.90
CA LEU A 182 -23.29 -6.70 11.41
C LEU A 182 -24.19 -5.93 10.44
N PRO A 183 -24.96 -4.95 10.93
CA PRO A 183 -25.55 -3.92 10.08
C PRO A 183 -24.49 -3.22 9.23
N VAL A 184 -24.86 -2.78 8.01
CA VAL A 184 -23.91 -2.20 7.04
C VAL A 184 -23.12 -1.02 7.63
N THR A 185 -23.78 -0.13 8.37
CA THR A 185 -23.13 1.02 9.00
C THR A 185 -22.12 0.62 10.08
N GLU A 186 -22.41 -0.42 10.87
CA GLU A 186 -21.49 -0.93 11.88
C GLU A 186 -20.30 -1.65 11.25
N ALA A 187 -20.54 -2.46 10.21
CA ALA A 187 -19.47 -3.11 9.46
C ALA A 187 -18.54 -2.09 8.79
N TRP A 188 -19.09 -1.00 8.25
CA TRP A 188 -18.33 0.09 7.61
C TRP A 188 -17.49 0.87 8.61
N ASN A 189 -18.03 1.15 9.79
CA ASN A 189 -17.35 1.94 10.82
C ASN A 189 -16.61 1.07 11.85
N ALA A 190 -16.35 -0.19 11.53
CA ALA A 190 -15.58 -1.10 12.38
C ALA A 190 -14.12 -0.62 12.45
N VAL A 191 -13.81 0.40 13.25
CA VAL A 191 -12.44 0.88 13.44
C VAL A 191 -11.63 -0.20 14.16
N ALA A 192 -10.38 -0.40 13.73
CA ALA A 192 -9.43 -1.10 14.59
C ALA A 192 -8.99 -0.12 15.67
N ASP A 193 -9.79 -0.05 16.72
CA ASP A 193 -9.32 0.50 17.98
C ASP A 193 -8.48 -0.57 18.70
N GLU A 194 -7.93 -0.24 19.88
CA GLU A 194 -7.31 -1.23 20.80
C GLU A 194 -8.21 -2.47 21.02
N GLU A 195 -9.52 -2.31 20.84
CA GLU A 195 -10.53 -3.38 20.92
C GLU A 195 -10.44 -4.45 19.80
N LEU A 196 -9.86 -4.14 18.64
CA LEU A 196 -9.68 -5.14 17.57
C LEU A 196 -8.39 -5.94 17.79
N VAL A 197 -7.36 -5.31 18.38
CA VAL A 197 -6.14 -5.97 18.87
C VAL A 197 -6.47 -6.94 20.02
N SER A 198 -7.37 -6.54 20.93
CA SER A 198 -7.85 -7.42 22.00
C SER A 198 -8.69 -8.58 21.49
N ARG A 199 -9.49 -8.39 20.43
CA ARG A 199 -10.26 -9.45 19.76
C ARG A 199 -9.41 -10.41 18.91
N THR A 200 -8.21 -10.01 18.51
CA THR A 200 -7.25 -10.90 17.81
C THR A 200 -6.36 -11.69 18.76
N ASP A 201 -6.57 -11.60 20.07
CA ASP A 201 -5.71 -12.22 21.10
C ASP A 201 -4.21 -11.90 20.90
N ALA A 202 -3.89 -10.66 20.47
CA ALA A 202 -2.54 -10.24 20.13
C ALA A 202 -1.78 -9.71 21.38
N ARG A 203 -1.66 -10.55 22.42
CA ARG A 203 -1.16 -10.14 23.75
C ARG A 203 0.35 -9.90 23.79
N ASP A 204 1.14 -10.70 23.10
CA ASP A 204 2.61 -10.60 23.05
C ASP A 204 3.07 -9.39 22.22
N LEU A 205 2.21 -8.90 21.33
CA LEU A 205 2.46 -7.75 20.47
C LEU A 205 2.22 -6.39 21.17
N LEU A 206 1.45 -6.34 22.25
CA LEU A 206 1.02 -5.09 22.92
C LEU A 206 2.19 -4.16 23.26
N GLY A 207 3.21 -4.66 23.95
CA GLY A 207 4.39 -3.85 24.32
C GLY A 207 5.21 -3.37 23.11
N THR A 208 5.13 -4.06 21.97
CA THR A 208 5.72 -3.59 20.71
C THR A 208 4.87 -2.48 20.10
N LEU A 209 3.54 -2.61 20.07
CA LEU A 209 2.65 -1.55 19.58
C LEU A 209 2.73 -0.28 20.42
N GLU A 210 2.83 -0.39 21.75
CA GLU A 210 3.01 0.76 22.63
C GLU A 210 4.30 1.53 22.32
N ARG A 211 5.41 0.83 22.10
CA ARG A 211 6.69 1.45 21.71
C ARG A 211 6.61 2.11 20.34
N VAL A 212 5.97 1.45 19.36
CA VAL A 212 5.75 2.02 18.03
C VAL A 212 4.85 3.26 18.12
N ALA A 213 3.80 3.23 18.94
CA ALA A 213 2.90 4.35 19.19
C ALA A 213 3.61 5.54 19.87
N ALA A 214 4.45 5.28 20.87
CA ALA A 214 5.26 6.33 21.51
C ALA A 214 6.20 7.01 20.50
N LYS A 215 6.87 6.24 19.65
CA LYS A 215 7.72 6.77 18.56
C LYS A 215 6.90 7.53 17.51
N ALA A 216 5.74 7.00 17.15
CA ALA A 216 4.79 7.58 16.19
C ALA A 216 4.35 8.98 16.62
N ARG A 217 4.01 9.18 17.91
CA ARG A 217 3.65 10.50 18.47
C ARG A 217 4.72 11.57 18.25
N GLY A 218 6.00 11.18 18.24
CA GLY A 218 7.12 12.08 17.98
C GLY A 218 7.35 12.42 16.50
N ASN A 219 6.75 11.68 15.57
CA ASN A 219 6.96 11.86 14.13
C ASN A 219 5.99 12.90 13.55
N THR A 220 6.26 14.19 13.80
CA THR A 220 5.44 15.32 13.37
C THR A 220 6.10 16.18 12.29
N SER A 221 5.30 16.98 11.57
CA SER A 221 5.80 18.02 10.66
C SER A 221 6.73 19.00 11.37
N ALA A 222 6.38 19.41 12.60
CA ALA A 222 7.21 20.26 13.46
C ALA A 222 8.60 19.70 13.73
N ARG A 223 8.69 18.43 14.18
CA ARG A 223 9.99 17.80 14.43
C ARG A 223 10.82 17.68 13.15
N PHE A 224 10.18 17.32 12.03
CA PHE A 224 10.88 17.20 10.76
C PHE A 224 11.40 18.56 10.27
N ALA A 225 10.57 19.59 10.28
CA ALA A 225 10.96 20.94 9.89
C ALA A 225 12.08 21.49 10.79
N ALA A 226 11.98 21.33 12.11
CA ALA A 226 13.02 21.78 13.04
C ALA A 226 14.40 21.15 12.75
N LYS A 227 14.43 19.86 12.38
CA LYS A 227 15.68 19.15 12.05
C LYS A 227 16.21 19.44 10.64
N SER A 228 15.32 19.72 9.69
CA SER A 228 15.65 19.68 8.25
C SER A 228 15.58 21.05 7.58
N THR A 229 15.40 22.13 8.34
CA THR A 229 15.30 23.50 7.81
C THR A 229 16.18 24.46 8.60
N GLU A 230 16.62 25.52 7.93
CA GLU A 230 17.34 26.66 8.49
C GLU A 230 16.59 27.96 8.19
N ARG A 231 16.93 29.04 8.91
CA ARG A 231 16.37 30.37 8.63
C ARG A 231 16.94 30.89 7.31
N ALA A 232 16.08 31.39 6.45
CA ALA A 232 16.46 32.07 5.23
C ALA A 232 16.67 33.59 5.48
N PRO A 233 17.46 34.29 4.64
CA PRO A 233 17.74 35.73 4.81
C PRO A 233 16.50 36.63 4.75
N ASP A 234 15.44 36.17 4.10
CA ASP A 234 14.13 36.85 4.00
C ASP A 234 13.25 36.68 5.25
N GLY A 235 13.76 36.00 6.29
CA GLY A 235 13.03 35.71 7.52
C GLY A 235 12.20 34.42 7.49
N GLY A 236 12.11 33.76 6.33
CA GLY A 236 11.45 32.47 6.16
C GLY A 236 12.30 31.28 6.64
N ARG A 237 11.84 30.06 6.32
CA ARG A 237 12.60 28.82 6.50
C ARG A 237 12.81 28.14 5.16
N ARG A 238 13.98 27.52 4.99
CA ARG A 238 14.31 26.70 3.82
C ARG A 238 14.90 25.36 4.24
N PHE A 239 14.72 24.33 3.43
CA PHE A 239 15.30 23.01 3.67
C PHE A 239 16.82 23.03 3.56
N VAL A 240 17.46 22.22 4.40
CA VAL A 240 18.90 21.97 4.38
C VAL A 240 19.18 20.68 3.61
N ASP A 241 20.21 20.71 2.76
CA ASP A 241 20.65 19.53 2.03
C ASP A 241 21.13 18.42 2.99
N ALA A 242 20.63 17.21 2.77
CA ALA A 242 21.11 15.97 3.40
C ALA A 242 21.10 14.83 2.36
N PRO A 243 21.99 14.87 1.34
CA PRO A 243 22.02 13.88 0.27
C PRO A 243 22.33 12.46 0.78
N PRO A 244 21.80 11.39 0.15
CA PRO A 244 20.82 11.42 -0.95
C PRO A 244 19.36 11.61 -0.46
N VAL A 245 19.15 11.66 0.85
CA VAL A 245 17.84 11.58 1.50
C VAL A 245 16.97 12.80 1.17
N LEU A 246 17.51 14.00 1.38
CA LEU A 246 16.82 15.28 1.16
C LEU A 246 17.77 16.18 0.37
N ARG A 247 17.27 16.76 -0.73
CA ARG A 247 18.05 17.73 -1.50
C ARG A 247 17.19 18.92 -1.88
N ARG A 248 17.79 20.10 -1.90
CA ARG A 248 17.19 21.29 -2.49
C ARG A 248 17.01 21.07 -4.00
N VAL A 249 16.03 21.78 -4.55
CA VAL A 249 15.71 21.76 -5.97
C VAL A 249 15.93 23.15 -6.56
N PRO A 250 16.20 23.27 -7.88
CA PRO A 250 16.25 24.57 -8.55
C PRO A 250 14.94 25.34 -8.40
N ASP A 251 15.00 26.67 -8.41
CA ASP A 251 13.84 27.55 -8.20
C ASP A 251 12.69 27.29 -9.17
N GLU A 252 12.98 26.95 -10.44
CA GLU A 252 11.96 26.58 -11.44
C GLU A 252 11.20 25.30 -11.02
N GLU A 253 11.90 24.30 -10.51
CA GLU A 253 11.31 23.05 -10.03
C GLU A 253 10.51 23.27 -8.74
N ALA A 254 11.03 24.08 -7.80
CA ALA A 254 10.30 24.47 -6.60
C ALA A 254 9.00 25.22 -6.93
N ALA A 255 9.07 26.21 -7.82
CA ALA A 255 7.92 27.00 -8.25
C ALA A 255 6.86 26.13 -8.94
N ALA A 256 7.26 25.16 -9.78
CA ALA A 256 6.35 24.23 -10.43
C ALA A 256 5.60 23.35 -9.41
N VAL A 257 6.30 22.80 -8.42
CA VAL A 257 5.69 21.97 -7.37
C VAL A 257 4.77 22.82 -6.48
N ALA A 258 5.20 24.00 -6.05
CA ALA A 258 4.39 24.89 -5.22
C ALA A 258 3.11 25.33 -5.96
N SER A 259 3.22 25.72 -7.23
CA SER A 259 2.08 26.15 -8.05
C SER A 259 1.08 25.02 -8.29
N SER A 260 1.55 23.76 -8.32
CA SER A 260 0.66 22.59 -8.44
C SER A 260 -0.30 22.45 -7.25
N LEU A 261 -0.02 23.07 -6.10
CA LEU A 261 -0.92 23.01 -4.95
C LEU A 261 -2.27 23.66 -5.23
N ALA A 262 -2.38 24.58 -6.20
CA ALA A 262 -3.66 25.14 -6.63
C ALA A 262 -4.63 24.04 -7.10
N GLY A 263 -4.17 23.14 -7.97
CA GLY A 263 -4.99 21.99 -8.43
C GLY A 263 -5.27 20.98 -7.32
N TYR A 264 -4.39 20.88 -6.33
CA TYR A 264 -4.63 20.03 -5.15
C TYR A 264 -5.78 20.54 -4.28
N LEU A 265 -5.92 21.86 -4.10
CA LEU A 265 -7.01 22.44 -3.32
C LEU A 265 -8.39 22.06 -3.88
N GLU A 266 -8.53 21.93 -5.20
CA GLU A 266 -9.77 21.48 -5.86
C GLU A 266 -10.14 20.02 -5.54
N THR A 267 -9.23 19.23 -4.97
CA THR A 267 -9.43 17.81 -4.65
C THR A 267 -9.84 17.56 -3.20
N LEU A 268 -9.74 18.59 -2.36
CA LEU A 268 -10.07 18.53 -0.94
C LEU A 268 -11.55 18.85 -0.69
N PRO A 269 -12.12 18.36 0.42
CA PRO A 269 -13.39 18.89 0.92
C PRO A 269 -13.32 20.40 1.15
N GLU A 270 -14.36 21.13 0.72
CA GLU A 270 -14.39 22.61 0.78
C GLU A 270 -14.23 23.15 2.21
N ASP A 271 -14.69 22.40 3.21
CA ASP A 271 -14.56 22.75 4.63
C ASP A 271 -13.10 22.72 5.15
N ARG A 272 -12.16 22.20 4.36
CA ARG A 272 -10.72 22.21 4.66
C ARG A 272 -9.97 23.39 4.06
N LEU A 273 -10.54 24.08 3.07
CA LEU A 273 -9.86 25.20 2.40
C LEU A 273 -9.54 26.37 3.33
N PRO A 274 -10.43 26.81 4.26
CA PRO A 274 -10.11 27.89 5.19
C PRO A 274 -8.95 27.56 6.14
N LEU A 275 -8.71 26.28 6.43
CA LEU A 275 -7.56 25.86 7.22
C LEU A 275 -6.27 26.05 6.42
N LEU A 276 -6.21 25.56 5.18
CA LEU A 276 -5.01 25.68 4.33
C LEU A 276 -4.70 27.13 3.94
N ALA A 277 -5.73 27.98 3.80
CA ALA A 277 -5.56 29.41 3.53
C ALA A 277 -4.78 30.17 4.64
N ARG A 278 -4.61 29.56 5.83
CA ARG A 278 -3.83 30.14 6.94
C ARG A 278 -2.35 29.76 6.93
N TYR A 279 -1.93 28.96 5.96
CA TYR A 279 -0.56 28.50 5.79
C TYR A 279 0.07 29.15 4.56
N ALA A 280 1.24 29.75 4.73
CA ALA A 280 2.08 30.23 3.62
C ALA A 280 3.02 29.12 3.16
N VAL A 281 3.26 29.00 1.85
CA VAL A 281 4.26 28.09 1.29
C VAL A 281 5.64 28.75 1.38
N HIS A 282 6.60 28.08 2.01
CA HIS A 282 7.94 28.62 2.25
C HIS A 282 9.03 28.01 1.37
N ASP A 283 9.05 26.69 1.21
CA ASP A 283 10.12 26.03 0.45
C ASP A 283 9.70 24.64 -0.06
N VAL A 284 10.43 24.13 -1.04
CA VAL A 284 10.27 22.80 -1.63
C VAL A 284 11.62 22.09 -1.67
N ALA A 285 11.63 20.82 -1.27
CA ALA A 285 12.81 19.95 -1.41
C ALA A 285 12.43 18.59 -1.99
N PHE A 286 13.36 17.96 -2.69
CA PHE A 286 13.26 16.61 -3.19
C PHE A 286 13.64 15.61 -2.09
N ARG A 287 12.91 14.50 -1.99
CA ARG A 287 13.04 13.48 -0.93
C ARG A 287 13.02 12.07 -1.53
N VAL A 288 14.06 11.27 -1.27
CA VAL A 288 14.13 9.84 -1.69
C VAL A 288 13.33 8.92 -0.77
N VAL A 289 12.22 8.35 -1.22
CA VAL A 289 11.28 7.59 -0.35
C VAL A 289 11.29 6.07 -0.57
N GLY A 290 11.05 5.32 0.52
CA GLY A 290 10.63 3.90 0.51
C GLY A 290 11.62 2.89 -0.10
N THR A 291 11.16 1.66 -0.33
CA THR A 291 11.90 0.63 -1.12
C THR A 291 11.30 0.51 -2.52
N GLY A 292 9.97 0.36 -2.64
CA GLY A 292 9.26 0.26 -3.93
C GLY A 292 9.20 1.57 -4.72
N SER A 293 9.15 2.71 -4.03
CA SER A 293 9.06 4.05 -4.66
C SER A 293 10.44 4.70 -4.91
N VAL A 294 11.56 4.03 -4.65
CA VAL A 294 12.89 4.57 -4.94
C VAL A 294 13.02 4.85 -6.43
N GLY A 295 13.51 6.03 -6.79
CA GLY A 295 13.59 6.49 -8.18
C GLY A 295 12.31 7.11 -8.72
N LEU A 296 11.25 7.25 -7.91
CA LEU A 296 10.12 8.12 -8.23
C LEU A 296 10.35 9.52 -7.67
N ARG A 297 9.73 10.53 -8.30
CA ARG A 297 9.81 11.91 -7.82
C ARG A 297 8.95 12.07 -6.58
N SER A 298 9.54 12.54 -5.49
CA SER A 298 8.83 12.84 -4.26
C SER A 298 9.37 14.13 -3.69
N TYR A 299 8.48 15.10 -3.49
CA TYR A 299 8.81 16.39 -2.92
C TYR A 299 8.20 16.53 -1.52
N VAL A 300 8.85 17.32 -0.69
CA VAL A 300 8.28 17.86 0.54
C VAL A 300 8.11 19.36 0.37
N VAL A 301 6.94 19.87 0.74
CA VAL A 301 6.61 21.30 0.72
C VAL A 301 6.47 21.77 2.16
N LEU A 302 7.26 22.77 2.54
CA LEU A 302 7.18 23.42 3.84
C LEU A 302 6.12 24.52 3.79
N LEU A 303 5.17 24.44 4.70
CA LEU A 303 4.21 25.49 4.96
C LEU A 303 4.33 25.97 6.40
N GLN A 304 4.05 27.24 6.67
CA GLN A 304 4.00 27.78 8.04
C GLN A 304 2.76 28.65 8.24
N ASP A 305 2.19 28.58 9.44
CA ASP A 305 1.12 29.49 9.83
C ASP A 305 1.66 30.86 10.30
N HIS A 306 0.76 31.77 10.70
CA HIS A 306 1.09 33.08 11.25
C HIS A 306 1.96 33.06 12.53
N ARG A 307 2.08 31.93 13.23
CA ARG A 307 2.95 31.76 14.41
C ARG A 307 4.29 31.10 14.04
N GLY A 308 4.48 30.76 12.77
CA GLY A 308 5.64 30.02 12.28
C GLY A 308 5.56 28.52 12.54
N GLU A 309 4.40 27.99 12.96
CA GLU A 309 4.20 26.56 13.19
C GLU A 309 4.15 25.81 11.85
N PRO A 310 4.98 24.78 11.64
CA PRO A 310 5.13 24.18 10.32
C PRO A 310 4.14 23.04 10.06
N LEU A 311 3.57 23.04 8.86
CA LEU A 311 2.93 21.89 8.22
C LEU A 311 3.79 21.47 7.04
N VAL A 312 4.06 20.16 6.89
CA VAL A 312 4.82 19.67 5.75
C VAL A 312 3.94 18.75 4.93
N LEU A 313 3.74 19.07 3.66
CA LEU A 313 3.06 18.22 2.69
C LEU A 313 4.08 17.38 1.92
N GLN A 314 3.69 16.18 1.52
CA GLN A 314 4.41 15.36 0.57
C GLN A 314 3.65 15.34 -0.77
N VAL A 315 4.35 15.65 -1.85
CA VAL A 315 3.87 15.57 -3.23
C VAL A 315 4.64 14.43 -3.91
N LYS A 316 4.03 13.24 -3.97
CA LYS A 316 4.68 11.98 -4.42
C LYS A 316 4.12 11.56 -5.77
N GLU A 317 5.00 11.32 -6.75
CA GLU A 317 4.64 10.86 -8.09
C GLU A 317 3.88 9.55 -8.00
N ALA A 318 2.72 9.50 -8.66
CA ALA A 318 1.88 8.33 -8.75
C ALA A 318 2.00 7.76 -10.17
N ARG A 319 2.27 6.45 -10.29
CA ARG A 319 2.37 5.77 -11.58
C ARG A 319 1.20 4.80 -11.77
N GLY A 320 0.99 4.37 -13.01
CA GLY A 320 0.10 3.26 -13.33
C GLY A 320 0.46 2.03 -12.51
N SER A 321 -0.55 1.35 -11.97
CA SER A 321 -0.32 0.14 -11.20
C SER A 321 0.31 -0.95 -12.06
N VAL A 322 1.35 -1.60 -11.54
CA VAL A 322 2.01 -2.75 -12.18
C VAL A 322 1.12 -4.00 -12.17
N LEU A 323 0.04 -4.03 -11.38
CA LEU A 323 -0.94 -5.12 -11.35
C LEU A 323 -1.95 -5.02 -12.49
N ALA A 324 -2.17 -3.83 -13.08
CA ALA A 324 -3.26 -3.60 -14.02
C ALA A 324 -3.32 -4.59 -15.20
N PRO A 325 -2.21 -4.91 -15.91
CA PRO A 325 -2.24 -5.89 -17.00
C PRO A 325 -2.65 -7.29 -16.54
N TYR A 326 -2.27 -7.66 -15.32
CA TYR A 326 -2.48 -9.00 -14.77
C TYR A 326 -3.89 -9.16 -14.20
N VAL A 327 -4.44 -8.11 -13.59
CA VAL A 327 -5.83 -8.10 -13.14
C VAL A 327 -6.80 -8.18 -14.32
N ALA A 328 -6.49 -7.51 -15.43
CA ALA A 328 -7.23 -7.67 -16.68
C ALA A 328 -7.18 -9.13 -17.18
N ARG A 329 -5.99 -9.75 -17.16
CA ARG A 329 -5.82 -11.17 -17.52
C ARG A 329 -6.59 -12.13 -16.59
N ALA A 330 -6.75 -11.77 -15.31
CA ALA A 330 -7.54 -12.50 -14.33
C ALA A 330 -9.06 -12.32 -14.49
N GLY A 331 -9.53 -11.62 -15.54
CA GLY A 331 -10.94 -11.47 -15.88
C GLY A 331 -11.65 -10.27 -15.24
N PHE A 332 -10.90 -9.32 -14.67
CA PHE A 332 -11.47 -8.12 -14.08
C PHE A 332 -11.38 -6.92 -15.03
N THR A 333 -12.40 -6.06 -15.01
CA THR A 333 -12.39 -4.83 -15.80
C THR A 333 -11.44 -3.81 -15.17
N VAL A 334 -10.48 -3.33 -15.95
CA VAL A 334 -9.58 -2.23 -15.55
C VAL A 334 -10.01 -0.97 -16.31
N PRO A 335 -10.76 -0.05 -15.70
CA PRO A 335 -11.23 1.15 -16.38
C PRO A 335 -10.03 2.09 -16.69
N PRO A 336 -10.12 2.90 -17.76
CA PRO A 336 -9.13 3.93 -18.02
C PRO A 336 -8.95 4.86 -16.81
N VAL A 337 -7.70 5.11 -16.43
CA VAL A 337 -7.35 5.99 -15.31
C VAL A 337 -7.08 7.39 -15.84
N ALA A 338 -7.94 8.35 -15.48
CA ALA A 338 -7.77 9.74 -15.88
C ALA A 338 -6.56 10.42 -15.19
N HIS A 339 -6.26 10.05 -13.95
CA HIS A 339 -5.15 10.61 -13.17
C HIS A 339 -4.68 9.61 -12.10
N GLU A 340 -3.41 9.19 -12.13
CA GLU A 340 -2.88 8.16 -11.21
C GLU A 340 -2.92 8.58 -9.73
N GLY A 341 -2.63 9.85 -9.43
CA GLY A 341 -2.79 10.37 -8.06
C GLY A 341 -4.23 10.26 -7.55
N ARG A 342 -5.22 10.38 -8.43
CA ARG A 342 -6.64 10.21 -8.07
C ARG A 342 -6.97 8.74 -7.82
N ARG A 343 -6.41 7.82 -8.62
CA ARG A 343 -6.57 6.37 -8.39
C ARG A 343 -6.07 6.00 -6.99
N VAL A 344 -4.86 6.42 -6.64
CA VAL A 344 -4.24 6.09 -5.35
C VAL A 344 -5.05 6.67 -4.19
N VAL A 345 -5.39 7.96 -4.25
CA VAL A 345 -6.16 8.64 -3.19
C VAL A 345 -7.54 8.03 -2.99
N LEU A 346 -8.28 7.78 -4.08
CA LEU A 346 -9.62 7.20 -3.97
C LEU A 346 -9.56 5.73 -3.54
N GLY A 347 -8.55 4.96 -3.95
CA GLY A 347 -8.33 3.61 -3.46
C GLY A 347 -8.06 3.58 -1.96
N GLN A 348 -7.17 4.46 -1.47
CA GLN A 348 -6.91 4.63 -0.05
C GLN A 348 -8.19 4.99 0.75
N ARG A 349 -8.96 5.99 0.29
CA ARG A 349 -10.23 6.40 0.94
C ARG A 349 -11.30 5.29 0.91
N ARG A 350 -11.26 4.38 -0.06
CA ARG A 350 -12.17 3.22 -0.11
C ARG A 350 -11.79 2.14 0.88
N MET A 351 -10.50 1.97 1.17
CA MET A 351 -10.00 0.88 2.01
C MET A 351 -9.83 1.27 3.48
N GLN A 352 -9.61 2.55 3.78
CA GLN A 352 -9.45 3.04 5.14
C GLN A 352 -10.75 3.63 5.68
N VAL A 353 -11.05 3.37 6.96
CA VAL A 353 -12.16 4.03 7.67
C VAL A 353 -11.79 5.48 7.98
N VAL A 354 -10.55 5.68 8.41
CA VAL A 354 -9.98 6.99 8.74
C VAL A 354 -8.76 7.20 7.87
N SER A 355 -8.84 8.18 6.96
CA SER A 355 -7.72 8.63 6.14
C SER A 355 -7.24 10.01 6.58
N ASP A 356 -6.04 10.38 6.13
CA ASP A 356 -5.53 11.74 6.23
C ASP A 356 -6.53 12.75 5.62
N THR A 357 -6.88 13.78 6.40
CA THR A 357 -7.84 14.82 6.00
C THR A 357 -7.30 15.74 4.92
N LEU A 358 -5.97 15.74 4.72
CA LEU A 358 -5.24 16.47 3.69
C LEU A 358 -4.80 15.56 2.55
N LEU A 359 -5.41 14.38 2.41
CA LEU A 359 -5.14 13.48 1.29
C LEU A 359 -5.83 14.00 0.03
N GLY A 360 -5.06 14.32 -1.01
CA GLY A 360 -5.54 14.79 -2.31
C GLY A 360 -4.56 14.48 -3.43
N TRP A 361 -4.72 15.06 -4.61
CA TRP A 361 -3.81 14.81 -5.74
C TRP A 361 -3.59 16.08 -6.57
N THR A 362 -2.52 16.11 -7.36
CA THR A 362 -2.25 17.21 -8.29
C THR A 362 -1.44 16.75 -9.50
N THR A 363 -1.36 17.61 -10.51
CA THR A 363 -0.47 17.47 -11.65
C THR A 363 0.65 18.50 -11.57
N VAL A 364 1.90 18.04 -11.51
CA VAL A 364 3.07 18.95 -11.57
C VAL A 364 3.52 19.05 -13.02
N ARG A 365 3.49 20.27 -13.57
CA ARG A 365 3.98 20.58 -14.92
C ARG A 365 5.42 21.07 -14.82
N GLY A 366 6.36 20.39 -15.46
CA GLY A 366 7.76 20.80 -15.49
C GLY A 366 8.52 20.16 -16.64
N ARG A 367 9.71 20.70 -16.96
CA ARG A 367 10.66 20.00 -17.83
C ARG A 367 11.07 18.70 -17.13
N SER A 368 10.72 17.54 -17.70
CA SER A 368 11.30 16.27 -17.26
C SER A 368 12.84 16.44 -17.22
N PRO A 369 13.52 16.20 -16.08
CA PRO A 369 14.97 16.36 -15.99
C PRO A 369 15.75 15.34 -16.84
N SER A 370 15.09 14.44 -17.56
CA SER A 370 15.75 13.42 -18.38
C SER A 370 16.31 14.01 -19.67
N ARG A 371 17.48 14.65 -19.58
CA ARG A 371 18.52 14.53 -20.63
C ARG A 371 18.99 13.07 -20.65
N GLY A 372 18.15 12.20 -21.21
CA GLY A 372 18.36 10.76 -21.26
C GLY A 372 17.14 10.12 -21.92
N ARG A 373 17.39 9.48 -23.07
CA ARG A 373 16.40 9.07 -24.07
C ARG A 373 15.35 8.06 -23.56
N THR A 374 14.22 8.08 -24.27
CA THR A 374 13.13 7.09 -24.36
C THR A 374 12.31 6.83 -23.09
N VAL A 375 11.29 7.66 -22.89
CA VAL A 375 10.07 7.28 -22.15
C VAL A 375 9.11 6.63 -23.16
N GLY A 376 8.82 5.35 -22.97
CA GLY A 376 7.77 4.64 -23.67
C GLY A 376 6.40 5.02 -23.11
N ALA A 377 5.40 5.06 -24.00
CA ALA A 377 4.03 5.55 -23.85
C ALA A 377 3.91 7.09 -23.90
N ALA A 378 3.05 7.54 -24.80
CA ALA A 378 2.80 8.93 -25.16
C ALA A 378 2.38 9.78 -23.95
N HIS A 379 3.32 10.46 -23.31
CA HIS A 379 3.02 11.74 -22.69
C HIS A 379 3.29 12.80 -23.75
N GLU A 380 2.21 13.35 -24.27
CA GLU A 380 2.23 14.53 -25.14
C GLU A 380 3.20 15.55 -24.53
N LYS A 381 4.09 16.11 -25.34
CA LYS A 381 4.98 17.20 -24.93
C LYS A 381 4.11 18.32 -24.33
N GLY A 382 4.13 18.47 -23.01
CA GLY A 382 3.32 19.45 -22.26
C GLY A 382 2.38 18.88 -21.20
N ALA A 383 2.11 17.57 -21.19
CA ALA A 383 1.35 16.93 -20.13
C ALA A 383 2.20 16.84 -18.84
N GLY A 384 1.71 17.38 -17.73
CA GLY A 384 2.36 17.26 -16.43
C GLY A 384 2.26 15.83 -15.87
N LEU A 385 3.06 15.53 -14.85
CA LEU A 385 3.04 14.21 -14.20
C LEU A 385 2.01 14.19 -13.05
N PRO A 386 1.32 13.07 -12.81
CA PRO A 386 0.34 12.94 -11.73
C PRO A 386 1.02 12.63 -10.38
N TYR A 387 0.55 13.29 -9.32
CA TYR A 387 1.05 13.13 -7.95
C TYR A 387 -0.09 12.93 -6.97
N GLN A 388 0.15 12.14 -5.92
CA GLN A 388 -0.62 12.21 -4.68
C GLN A 388 -0.04 13.30 -3.76
N VAL A 389 -0.91 13.95 -3.00
CA VAL A 389 -0.57 14.93 -1.97
C VAL A 389 -1.12 14.43 -0.64
N ARG A 390 -0.27 14.43 0.40
CA ARG A 390 -0.66 14.04 1.76
C ARG A 390 0.17 14.76 2.80
N GLN A 391 -0.26 14.76 4.05
CA GLN A 391 0.56 15.27 5.14
C GLN A 391 1.80 14.38 5.34
N PHE A 392 2.98 15.00 5.34
CA PHE A 392 4.24 14.34 5.65
C PHE A 392 4.45 14.29 7.16
N ARG A 393 4.80 13.10 7.66
CA ARG A 393 4.99 12.84 9.10
C ARG A 393 3.73 13.22 9.90
N ASN A 394 2.60 12.62 9.54
CA ASN A 394 1.39 12.62 10.36
C ASN A 394 1.45 11.47 11.38
N ARG A 395 2.35 11.59 12.36
CA ARG A 395 2.56 10.60 13.43
C ARG A 395 2.84 9.18 12.92
N LYS A 396 3.59 9.08 11.83
CA LYS A 396 3.85 7.79 11.19
C LYS A 396 4.63 6.84 12.10
N GLY A 397 4.14 5.62 12.31
CA GLY A 397 4.84 4.52 12.96
C GLY A 397 4.66 3.23 12.17
N SER A 398 5.60 2.31 12.25
CA SER A 398 5.49 0.98 11.63
C SER A 398 6.16 -0.05 12.51
N VAL A 399 5.62 -1.25 12.52
CA VAL A 399 6.28 -2.42 13.10
C VAL A 399 7.39 -2.86 12.14
N ASP A 400 8.52 -3.34 12.68
CA ASP A 400 9.57 -3.97 11.89
C ASP A 400 9.38 -5.50 11.97
N PRO A 401 8.82 -6.15 10.94
CA PRO A 401 8.44 -7.57 11.01
C PRO A 401 9.65 -8.48 11.23
N ALA A 402 10.83 -8.11 10.74
CA ALA A 402 12.07 -8.88 10.88
C ALA A 402 12.64 -8.88 12.31
N ARG A 403 12.02 -8.14 13.24
CA ARG A 403 12.42 -8.07 14.66
C ARG A 403 11.41 -8.69 15.61
N LEU A 404 10.35 -9.30 15.09
CA LEU A 404 9.32 -9.94 15.91
C LEU A 404 9.80 -11.33 16.31
N SER A 405 9.64 -11.69 17.59
CA SER A 405 9.77 -13.09 18.02
C SER A 405 8.60 -13.94 17.48
N GLY A 406 8.68 -15.27 17.58
CA GLY A 406 7.64 -16.19 17.08
C GLY A 406 6.22 -15.84 17.52
N GLY A 407 5.98 -15.70 18.83
CA GLY A 407 4.66 -15.29 19.35
C GLY A 407 4.21 -13.90 18.89
N GLN A 408 5.14 -12.96 18.75
CA GLN A 408 4.83 -11.62 18.25
C GLN A 408 4.50 -11.59 16.75
N LEU A 409 5.16 -12.45 15.96
CA LEU A 409 4.90 -12.58 14.53
C LEU A 409 3.50 -13.13 14.29
N ASP A 410 3.11 -14.14 15.06
CA ASP A 410 1.79 -14.76 15.00
C ASP A 410 0.66 -13.79 15.42
N ASP A 411 0.84 -13.06 16.53
CA ASP A 411 -0.04 -11.96 16.93
C ASP A 411 -0.19 -10.90 15.82
N TYR A 412 0.93 -10.52 15.20
CA TYR A 412 0.95 -9.56 14.11
C TYR A 412 0.27 -10.09 12.85
N ALA A 413 0.39 -11.40 12.58
CA ALA A 413 -0.30 -12.07 11.49
C ALA A 413 -1.82 -12.00 11.65
N ARG A 414 -2.34 -12.33 12.84
CA ARG A 414 -3.78 -12.24 13.12
C ARG A 414 -4.29 -10.81 13.01
N MET A 415 -3.56 -9.84 13.55
CA MET A 415 -3.93 -8.43 13.46
C MET A 415 -3.98 -7.94 12.01
N THR A 416 -2.92 -8.17 11.23
CA THR A 416 -2.85 -7.73 9.82
C THR A 416 -3.87 -8.42 8.93
N GLY A 417 -4.14 -9.71 9.15
CA GLY A 417 -5.22 -10.44 8.47
C GLY A 417 -6.61 -9.86 8.76
N ALA A 418 -6.89 -9.46 10.01
CA ALA A 418 -8.14 -8.80 10.39
C ALA A 418 -8.27 -7.39 9.79
N LEU A 419 -7.20 -6.59 9.81
CA LEU A 419 -7.17 -5.26 9.19
C LEU A 419 -7.43 -5.33 7.68
N LEU A 420 -6.81 -6.28 6.99
CA LEU A 420 -7.03 -6.49 5.56
C LEU A 420 -8.48 -6.91 5.24
N ALA A 421 -9.07 -7.78 6.06
CA ALA A 421 -10.47 -8.18 5.91
C ALA A 421 -11.42 -6.98 6.02
N ARG A 422 -11.22 -6.11 7.00
CA ARG A 422 -11.98 -4.87 7.11
C ARG A 422 -11.83 -4.00 5.86
N ALA A 423 -10.59 -3.76 5.43
CA ALA A 423 -10.32 -2.92 4.27
C ALA A 423 -11.02 -3.43 2.99
N HIS A 424 -11.00 -4.74 2.75
CA HIS A 424 -11.73 -5.34 1.64
C HIS A 424 -13.26 -5.23 1.80
N ALA A 425 -13.80 -5.33 3.00
CA ALA A 425 -15.25 -5.30 3.26
C ALA A 425 -15.93 -3.96 2.89
N HIS A 426 -15.16 -2.89 2.72
CA HIS A 426 -15.68 -1.61 2.23
C HIS A 426 -16.10 -1.65 0.75
N SER A 427 -15.60 -2.62 -0.01
CA SER A 427 -15.81 -2.70 -1.47
C SER A 427 -16.26 -4.08 -1.94
N ALA A 428 -16.06 -5.13 -1.14
CA ALA A 428 -16.63 -6.45 -1.34
C ALA A 428 -17.70 -6.73 -0.27
N ASP A 429 -18.84 -7.30 -0.67
CA ASP A 429 -19.87 -7.70 0.30
C ASP A 429 -19.28 -8.80 1.23
N PRO A 430 -19.15 -8.55 2.56
CA PRO A 430 -18.55 -9.52 3.47
C PRO A 430 -19.34 -10.83 3.52
N ARG A 431 -20.65 -10.81 3.22
CA ARG A 431 -21.48 -12.02 3.16
C ARG A 431 -21.07 -12.92 2.00
N LEU A 432 -20.67 -12.35 0.87
CA LEU A 432 -20.20 -13.07 -0.31
C LEU A 432 -18.85 -13.75 -0.02
N VAL A 433 -17.87 -12.97 0.47
CA VAL A 433 -16.54 -13.49 0.83
C VAL A 433 -16.64 -14.53 1.94
N ALA A 434 -17.39 -14.26 3.02
CA ALA A 434 -17.62 -15.23 4.10
C ALA A 434 -18.35 -16.48 3.62
N GLY A 435 -19.26 -16.33 2.65
CA GLY A 435 -19.94 -17.43 1.95
C GLY A 435 -18.96 -18.36 1.27
N TYR A 436 -17.93 -17.83 0.59
CA TYR A 436 -16.84 -18.60 -0.01
C TYR A 436 -15.93 -19.22 1.05
N CYS A 437 -15.34 -18.42 1.95
CA CYS A 437 -14.37 -18.91 2.93
C CYS A 437 -14.95 -20.00 3.85
N GLY A 438 -16.18 -19.82 4.32
CA GLY A 438 -16.88 -20.82 5.15
C GLY A 438 -16.44 -20.84 6.61
N LYS A 439 -16.75 -21.94 7.32
CA LYS A 439 -16.49 -22.11 8.76
C LYS A 439 -15.18 -22.86 9.07
N GLY A 440 -14.82 -23.82 8.23
CA GLY A 440 -13.60 -24.61 8.39
C GLY A 440 -12.34 -23.88 7.92
N GLU A 441 -11.21 -24.50 8.21
CA GLU A 441 -9.85 -23.95 8.05
C GLU A 441 -9.19 -24.34 6.72
N GLU A 442 -9.91 -25.05 5.84
CA GLU A 442 -9.38 -25.51 4.53
C GLU A 442 -8.80 -24.36 3.68
N LEU A 443 -9.42 -23.18 3.72
CA LEU A 443 -8.86 -22.00 3.04
C LEU A 443 -7.57 -21.51 3.72
N ASP A 444 -7.55 -21.54 5.05
CA ASP A 444 -6.45 -21.04 5.86
C ASP A 444 -5.20 -21.90 5.60
N GLU A 445 -5.37 -23.23 5.55
CA GLU A 445 -4.33 -24.19 5.16
C GLU A 445 -3.84 -23.99 3.72
N ALA A 446 -4.78 -23.79 2.78
CA ALA A 446 -4.43 -23.60 1.38
C ALA A 446 -3.64 -22.30 1.16
N MET A 447 -4.01 -21.21 1.85
CA MET A 447 -3.26 -19.95 1.79
C MET A 447 -1.88 -20.08 2.42
N ALA A 448 -1.72 -20.86 3.49
CA ALA A 448 -0.42 -21.14 4.11
C ALA A 448 0.49 -21.97 3.19
N GLU A 449 -0.06 -23.00 2.53
CA GLU A 449 0.67 -23.79 1.53
C GLU A 449 1.12 -22.95 0.34
N PHE A 450 0.22 -22.13 -0.20
CA PHE A 450 0.57 -21.15 -1.23
C PHE A 450 1.69 -20.21 -0.76
N ALA A 451 1.58 -19.68 0.47
CA ALA A 451 2.52 -18.70 1.01
C ALA A 451 3.94 -19.26 1.11
N VAL A 452 4.09 -20.50 1.57
CA VAL A 452 5.40 -21.17 1.65
C VAL A 452 5.98 -21.38 0.24
N ALA A 453 5.20 -21.95 -0.69
CA ALA A 453 5.66 -22.17 -2.06
C ALA A 453 6.03 -20.86 -2.78
N CYS A 454 5.26 -19.78 -2.54
CA CYS A 454 5.54 -18.46 -3.09
C CYS A 454 6.76 -17.80 -2.44
N ALA A 455 6.99 -18.04 -1.15
CA ALA A 455 8.19 -17.57 -0.46
C ALA A 455 9.45 -18.23 -1.03
N ASP A 456 9.43 -19.56 -1.22
CA ASP A 456 10.54 -20.31 -1.84
C ASP A 456 10.85 -19.79 -3.25
N ARG A 457 9.80 -19.52 -4.04
CA ARG A 457 9.96 -18.91 -5.39
C ARG A 457 10.56 -17.51 -5.31
N THR A 458 10.12 -16.71 -4.34
CA THR A 458 10.62 -15.34 -4.13
C THR A 458 12.08 -15.33 -3.71
N GLU A 459 12.51 -16.27 -2.85
CA GLU A 459 13.90 -16.45 -2.45
C GLU A 459 14.79 -16.84 -3.63
N ALA A 460 14.33 -17.76 -4.47
CA ALA A 460 15.06 -18.15 -5.67
C ALA A 460 15.15 -17.00 -6.69
N ASP A 461 14.09 -16.19 -6.87
CA ASP A 461 14.14 -14.98 -7.71
C ASP A 461 15.07 -13.90 -7.14
N HIS A 462 15.11 -13.77 -5.80
CA HIS A 462 16.03 -12.89 -5.10
C HIS A 462 17.49 -13.35 -5.28
N ALA A 463 17.75 -14.66 -5.22
CA ALA A 463 19.06 -15.23 -5.48
C ALA A 463 19.55 -14.92 -6.91
N ASP A 464 18.66 -14.99 -7.90
CA ASP A 464 18.95 -14.59 -9.29
C ASP A 464 19.32 -13.10 -9.38
N LEU A 465 18.59 -12.22 -8.68
CA LEU A 465 18.92 -10.80 -8.60
C LEU A 465 20.29 -10.57 -7.96
N VAL A 466 20.59 -11.23 -6.84
CA VAL A 466 21.88 -11.12 -6.15
C VAL A 466 23.04 -11.61 -7.05
N ALA A 467 22.85 -12.70 -7.78
CA ALA A 467 23.83 -13.21 -8.75
C ALA A 467 24.05 -12.22 -9.91
N ALA A 468 22.99 -11.58 -10.41
CA ALA A 468 23.09 -10.55 -11.43
C ALA A 468 23.82 -9.29 -10.94
N VAL A 469 23.62 -8.89 -9.68
CA VAL A 469 24.39 -7.79 -9.07
C VAL A 469 25.86 -8.16 -8.95
N ARG A 470 26.18 -9.36 -8.46
CA ARG A 470 27.57 -9.84 -8.29
C ARG A 470 28.33 -9.96 -9.62
N SER A 471 27.64 -10.36 -10.68
CA SER A 471 28.22 -10.46 -12.03
C SER A 471 28.31 -9.12 -12.77
N GLY A 472 27.76 -8.04 -12.21
CA GLY A 472 27.73 -6.72 -12.85
C GLY A 472 26.69 -6.58 -13.96
N ARG A 473 25.78 -7.54 -14.13
CA ARG A 473 24.67 -7.46 -15.10
C ARG A 473 23.72 -6.30 -14.78
N ILE A 474 23.49 -6.03 -13.49
CA ILE A 474 22.65 -4.92 -13.03
C ILE A 474 23.37 -4.14 -11.91
N ALA A 475 23.37 -2.81 -12.01
CA ALA A 475 23.99 -1.94 -11.01
C ALA A 475 23.17 -1.90 -9.72
N ALA A 476 23.85 -1.95 -8.57
CA ALA A 476 23.24 -1.84 -7.25
C ALA A 476 24.13 -1.01 -6.29
N GLU A 477 23.49 -0.26 -5.40
CA GLU A 477 24.14 0.46 -4.31
C GLU A 477 23.62 -0.09 -2.97
N THR A 478 24.49 -0.76 -2.22
CA THR A 478 24.15 -1.44 -0.96
C THR A 478 24.40 -0.55 0.25
N GLY A 479 23.57 -0.68 1.29
CA GLY A 479 23.77 0.02 2.57
C GLY A 479 23.17 1.43 2.67
N VAL A 480 22.25 1.79 1.77
CA VAL A 480 21.64 3.14 1.64
C VAL A 480 20.14 3.17 1.94
#